data_AF-A0AAJ6UB64-F1
#
_entry.id   AF-A0AAJ6UB64-F1
#
_cell.length_a   1.000
_cell.length_b   1.000
_cell.length_c   1.000
_cell.angle_alpha   90.00
_cell.angle_beta   90.00
_cell.angle_gamma   90.00
#
_symmetry.space_group_name_H-M   'P 1'
#
loop_
_entity.id
_entity.type
_entity.pdbx_description
1 polymer ?
#
loop_
_entity_poly.entity_id
_entity_poly.type
_entity_poly.pdbx_seq_one_letter_code
_entity_poly.pdbx_strand_id
1 'polypeptide(L)'
;MASFLQSFIDPRKNWLAKQHMKALSSRLRRYGLRYDDLYDPYYDLDIKEALNRLPREIVDARNQRLKRAMDLSMKHEYLPEDLQVKKERAEREALGALPLYQRTIP
;
A
#
# COMPACT_ATOMS: atom_id res chain seq x y z
N MET A 1 11.40 -6.68 26.15
CA MET A 1 9.92 -6.65 26.13
C MET A 1 9.33 -6.43 24.73
N ALA A 2 9.97 -5.68 23.82
CA ALA A 2 9.44 -5.46 22.46
C ALA A 2 9.40 -6.72 21.56
N SER A 3 10.41 -7.61 21.62
CA SER A 3 10.49 -8.74 20.67
C SER A 3 9.42 -9.82 20.85
N PHE A 4 8.88 -9.97 22.07
CA PHE A 4 7.80 -10.92 22.35
C PHE A 4 6.49 -10.44 21.73
N LEU A 5 6.14 -9.16 21.91
CA LEU A 5 4.98 -8.53 21.26
C LEU A 5 5.11 -8.53 19.73
N GLN A 6 6.32 -8.29 19.23
CA GLN A 6 6.61 -8.35 17.80
C GLN A 6 6.23 -9.70 17.19
N SER A 7 6.51 -10.79 17.88
CA SER A 7 6.16 -12.13 17.41
C SER A 7 4.65 -12.37 17.22
N PHE A 8 3.78 -11.61 17.91
CA PHE A 8 2.34 -11.67 17.75
C PHE A 8 1.81 -10.82 16.59
N ILE A 9 2.56 -9.82 16.13
CA ILE A 9 2.12 -8.90 15.07
C ILE A 9 2.74 -9.29 13.72
N ASP A 10 3.88 -9.99 13.74
CA ASP A 10 4.58 -10.47 12.55
C ASP A 10 3.68 -11.40 11.70
N PRO A 11 3.36 -11.07 10.44
CA PRO A 11 2.57 -11.92 9.54
C PRO A 11 3.30 -13.22 9.15
N ARG A 12 4.60 -13.33 9.46
CA ARG A 12 5.39 -14.55 9.27
C ARG A 12 5.19 -15.56 10.41
N LYS A 13 4.96 -15.08 11.63
CA LYS A 13 4.89 -15.90 12.84
C LYS A 13 3.44 -16.08 13.31
N ASN A 14 2.56 -15.14 13.00
CA ASN A 14 1.14 -15.20 13.35
C ASN A 14 0.25 -15.34 12.11
N TRP A 15 -0.57 -16.40 12.10
CA TRP A 15 -1.55 -16.65 11.05
C TRP A 15 -2.64 -15.58 10.95
N LEU A 16 -3.10 -15.02 12.07
CA LEU A 16 -4.13 -13.97 12.09
C LEU A 16 -3.61 -12.69 11.41
N ALA A 17 -2.39 -12.28 11.75
CA ALA A 17 -1.71 -11.16 11.11
C ALA A 17 -1.55 -11.38 9.59
N LYS A 18 -1.23 -12.61 9.17
CA LYS A 18 -1.15 -13.00 7.76
C LYS A 18 -2.48 -12.86 7.03
N GLN A 19 -3.58 -13.31 7.63
CA GLN A 19 -4.91 -13.18 7.02
C GLN A 19 -5.34 -11.71 6.94
N HIS A 20 -5.09 -10.93 7.98
CA HIS A 20 -5.36 -9.50 7.99
C HIS A 20 -4.59 -8.77 6.87
N MET A 21 -3.28 -9.02 6.77
CA MET A 21 -2.43 -8.46 5.72
C MET A 21 -2.95 -8.84 4.32
N LYS A 22 -3.32 -10.11 4.12
CA LYS A 22 -3.89 -10.60 2.85
C LYS A 22 -5.22 -9.91 2.51
N ALA A 23 -6.08 -9.68 3.50
CA ALA A 23 -7.35 -9.00 3.30
C ALA A 23 -7.13 -7.53 2.91
N LEU A 24 -6.23 -6.82 3.60
CA LEU A 24 -5.86 -5.45 3.28
C LEU A 24 -5.23 -5.32 1.90
N SER A 25 -4.25 -6.17 1.58
CA SER A 25 -3.55 -6.13 0.30
C SER A 25 -4.51 -6.39 -0.86
N SER A 26 -5.42 -7.35 -0.71
CA SER A 26 -6.47 -7.63 -1.70
C SER A 26 -7.38 -6.41 -1.92
N ARG A 27 -7.85 -5.76 -0.85
CA ARG A 27 -8.72 -4.58 -0.94
C ARG A 27 -8.04 -3.41 -1.63
N LEU A 28 -6.80 -3.10 -1.25
CA LEU A 28 -6.03 -2.02 -1.85
C LEU A 28 -5.73 -2.27 -3.33
N ARG A 29 -5.40 -3.53 -3.67
CA ARG A 29 -5.12 -3.94 -5.05
C ARG A 29 -6.32 -3.72 -5.97
N ARG A 30 -7.53 -4.03 -5.51
CA ARG A 30 -8.78 -3.83 -6.28
C ARG A 30 -9.01 -2.37 -6.68
N TYR A 31 -8.60 -1.41 -5.86
CA TYR A 31 -8.64 0.02 -6.19
C TYR A 31 -7.33 0.54 -6.81
N GLY A 32 -6.30 -0.28 -6.85
CA GLY A 32 -4.98 0.07 -7.38
C GLY A 32 -4.26 1.13 -6.56
N LEU A 33 -4.52 1.18 -5.26
CA LEU A 33 -3.90 2.04 -4.26
C LEU A 33 -2.75 1.32 -3.55
N ARG A 34 -1.80 2.10 -3.03
CA ARG A 34 -0.79 1.64 -2.08
C ARG A 34 -1.26 1.92 -0.64
N TYR A 35 -0.64 1.24 0.31
CA TYR A 35 -0.91 1.50 1.72
C TYR A 35 -0.57 2.95 2.11
N ASP A 36 0.58 3.45 1.66
CA ASP A 36 1.03 4.82 1.93
C ASP A 36 0.12 5.90 1.34
N ASP A 37 -0.68 5.56 0.31
CA ASP A 37 -1.58 6.52 -0.31
C ASP A 37 -2.72 6.92 0.65
N LEU A 38 -3.03 6.09 1.67
CA LEU A 38 -4.10 6.32 2.65
C LEU A 38 -3.79 7.40 3.68
N TYR A 39 -2.54 7.84 3.80
CA TYR A 39 -2.15 8.85 4.78
C TYR A 39 -2.58 10.25 4.35
N ASP A 40 -3.46 10.89 5.11
CA ASP A 40 -4.02 12.19 4.75
C ASP A 40 -3.13 13.36 5.24
N PRO A 41 -2.59 14.20 4.34
CA PRO A 41 -1.78 15.36 4.71
C PRO A 41 -2.53 16.48 5.44
N TYR A 42 -3.85 16.46 5.49
CA TYR A 42 -4.62 17.46 6.24
C TYR A 42 -4.74 17.12 7.73
N TYR A 43 -4.67 15.84 8.08
CA TYR A 43 -4.80 15.40 9.48
C TYR A 43 -3.46 15.39 10.22
N ASP A 44 -2.35 15.18 9.51
CA ASP A 44 -1.01 15.08 10.10
C ASP A 44 -0.01 15.98 9.36
N LEU A 45 0.62 16.88 10.11
CA LEU A 45 1.60 17.82 9.59
C LEU A 45 2.87 17.10 9.12
N ASP A 46 3.25 16.01 9.77
CA ASP A 46 4.44 15.23 9.44
C ASP A 46 4.29 14.55 8.07
N ILE A 47 3.08 14.07 7.77
CA ILE A 47 2.74 13.50 6.46
C ILE A 47 2.83 14.57 5.38
N LYS A 48 2.31 15.77 5.65
CA LYS A 48 2.40 16.90 4.72
C LYS A 48 3.86 17.28 4.44
N GLU A 49 4.68 17.35 5.48
CA GLU A 49 6.10 17.65 5.31
C GLU A 49 6.85 16.55 4.56
N ALA A 50 6.57 15.27 4.85
CA ALA A 50 7.15 14.15 4.12
C ALA A 50 6.84 14.23 2.62
N LEU A 51 5.59 14.54 2.24
CA LEU A 51 5.20 14.69 0.83
C LEU A 51 5.88 15.87 0.15
N ASN A 52 6.12 16.98 0.86
CA ASN A 52 6.84 18.13 0.32
C ASN A 52 8.33 17.83 0.07
N ARG A 53 8.91 16.89 0.83
CA ARG A 53 10.31 16.45 0.66
C ARG A 53 10.48 15.42 -0.46
N LEU A 54 9.41 14.71 -0.82
CA LEU A 54 9.45 13.69 -1.86
C LEU A 54 9.62 14.31 -3.27
N PRO A 55 10.27 13.59 -4.20
CA PRO A 55 10.31 13.97 -5.61
C PRO A 55 8.90 14.12 -6.20
N ARG A 56 8.75 15.12 -7.07
CA ARG A 56 7.45 15.50 -7.65
C ARG A 56 6.80 14.35 -8.42
N GLU A 57 7.59 13.52 -9.11
CA GLU A 57 7.12 12.38 -9.89
C GLU A 57 6.38 11.36 -9.00
N ILE A 58 6.86 11.16 -7.77
CA ILE A 58 6.27 10.20 -6.83
C ILE A 58 4.93 10.76 -6.29
N VAL A 59 4.90 12.05 -5.97
CA VAL A 59 3.69 12.74 -5.51
C VAL A 59 2.63 12.78 -6.59
N ASP A 60 3.00 13.08 -7.84
CA ASP A 60 2.08 13.10 -8.97
C ASP A 60 1.54 11.69 -9.27
N ALA A 61 2.38 10.66 -9.20
CA ALA A 61 1.95 9.27 -9.32
C ALA A 61 0.96 8.87 -8.21
N ARG A 62 1.19 9.32 -6.96
CA ARG A 62 0.24 9.14 -5.84
C ARG A 62 -1.10 9.81 -6.15
N ASN A 63 -1.09 11.07 -6.57
CA ASN A 63 -2.30 11.81 -6.89
C ASN A 63 -3.10 11.17 -8.03
N GLN A 64 -2.43 10.61 -9.04
CA GLN A 64 -3.08 9.84 -10.10
C GLN A 64 -3.75 8.56 -9.57
N ARG A 65 -3.09 7.83 -8.66
CA ARG A 65 -3.67 6.63 -8.04
C ARG A 65 -4.93 6.98 -7.23
N LEU A 66 -4.87 8.03 -6.42
CA LEU A 66 -6.00 8.51 -5.62
C LEU A 66 -7.18 8.95 -6.50
N LYS A 67 -6.93 9.74 -7.55
CA LYS A 67 -7.97 10.16 -8.51
C LYS A 67 -8.66 8.96 -9.16
N ARG A 68 -7.88 7.97 -9.63
CA ARG A 68 -8.45 6.76 -10.23
C ARG A 68 -9.26 5.94 -9.22
N ALA A 69 -8.78 5.81 -7.98
CA ALA A 69 -9.51 5.06 -6.96
C ALA A 69 -10.83 5.74 -6.60
N MET A 70 -10.87 7.07 -6.53
CA MET A 70 -12.11 7.83 -6.34
C MET A 70 -13.08 7.64 -7.51
N ASP A 71 -12.59 7.66 -8.75
CA ASP A 71 -13.42 7.40 -9.94
C ASP A 71 -14.02 5.98 -9.93
N LEU A 72 -13.20 4.96 -9.65
CA LEU A 72 -13.65 3.57 -9.51
C LEU A 72 -14.68 3.42 -8.37
N SER A 73 -14.43 4.09 -7.24
CA SER A 73 -15.34 4.08 -6.10
C SER A 73 -16.68 4.72 -6.45
N MET A 74 -16.68 5.84 -7.19
CA MET A 74 -17.90 6.51 -7.64
C MET A 74 -18.70 5.64 -8.61
N LYS A 75 -18.01 4.87 -9.46
CA LYS A 75 -18.63 3.94 -10.43
C LYS A 75 -19.07 2.62 -9.81
N HIS A 76 -18.71 2.35 -8.55
CA HIS A 76 -18.87 1.04 -7.91
C HIS A 76 -18.20 -0.11 -8.69
N GLU A 77 -17.09 0.20 -9.37
CA GLU A 77 -16.31 -0.74 -10.16
C GLU A 77 -14.91 -0.94 -9.56
N TYR A 78 -14.21 -2.00 -9.99
CA TYR A 78 -12.86 -2.31 -9.56
C TYR A 78 -11.89 -2.28 -10.74
N LEU A 79 -10.61 -2.14 -10.43
CA LEU A 79 -9.56 -2.18 -11.44
C LEU A 79 -9.55 -3.56 -12.13
N PRO A 80 -9.46 -3.61 -13.48
CA PRO A 80 -9.31 -4.85 -14.23
C PRO A 80 -8.17 -5.73 -13.70
N GLU A 81 -8.37 -7.05 -13.66
CA GLU A 81 -7.43 -8.00 -13.03
C GLU A 81 -6.04 -7.99 -13.70
N ASP A 82 -5.98 -7.77 -15.01
CA ASP A 82 -4.73 -7.68 -15.76
C ASP A 82 -3.86 -6.48 -15.32
N LEU A 83 -4.50 -5.34 -15.00
CA LEU A 83 -3.83 -4.15 -14.48
C LEU A 83 -3.43 -4.32 -13.01
N GLN A 84 -4.16 -5.13 -12.24
CA GLN A 84 -3.78 -5.47 -10.87
C GLN A 84 -2.48 -6.30 -10.85
N VAL A 85 -2.38 -7.33 -11.71
CA VAL A 85 -1.23 -8.24 -11.77
C VAL A 85 0.03 -7.55 -12.30
N LYS A 86 -0.09 -6.66 -13.30
CA LYS A 86 1.05 -5.90 -13.85
C LYS A 86 1.71 -4.99 -12.82
N LYS A 87 0.93 -4.32 -11.97
CA LYS A 87 1.48 -3.48 -10.90
C LYS A 87 2.23 -4.29 -9.86
N GLU A 88 1.65 -5.41 -9.44
CA GLU A 88 2.28 -6.30 -8.47
C GLU A 88 3.64 -6.79 -8.98
N ARG A 89 3.75 -7.11 -10.26
CA ARG A 89 5.00 -7.51 -10.90
C ARG A 89 6.01 -6.37 -11.00
N ALA A 90 5.59 -5.19 -11.46
CA ALA A 90 6.47 -4.02 -11.57
C ALA A 90 7.01 -3.57 -10.20
N GLU A 91 6.18 -3.61 -9.15
CA GLU A 91 6.61 -3.33 -7.78
C GLU A 91 7.57 -4.40 -7.25
N ARG A 92 7.40 -5.67 -7.60
CA ARG A 92 8.37 -6.73 -7.25
C ARG A 92 9.69 -6.58 -7.99
N GLU A 93 9.66 -6.22 -9.29
CA GLU A 93 10.85 -6.06 -10.13
C GLU A 93 11.67 -4.82 -9.73
N ALA A 94 11.03 -3.66 -9.53
CA ALA A 94 11.68 -2.43 -9.07
C ALA A 94 12.36 -2.59 -7.69
N LEU A 95 11.93 -3.59 -6.91
CA LEU A 95 12.40 -3.84 -5.56
C LEU A 95 13.32 -5.08 -5.47
N GLY A 96 13.84 -5.55 -6.61
CA GLY A 96 14.86 -6.61 -6.67
C GLY A 96 14.32 -8.01 -6.37
N ALA A 97 13.08 -8.30 -6.76
CA ALA A 97 12.39 -9.58 -6.51
C ALA A 97 12.19 -9.93 -5.02
N LEU A 98 12.48 -9.01 -4.10
CA LEU A 98 12.13 -9.17 -2.70
C LEU A 98 10.61 -9.16 -2.55
N PRO A 99 10.00 -10.14 -1.88
CA PRO A 99 8.54 -10.22 -1.86
C PRO A 99 7.94 -9.06 -1.07
N LEU A 100 6.71 -8.68 -1.44
CA LEU A 100 5.93 -7.58 -0.82
C LEU A 100 5.84 -7.65 0.72
N TYR A 101 6.14 -8.79 1.34
CA TYR A 101 6.16 -8.97 2.80
C TYR A 101 7.34 -8.33 3.53
N GLN A 102 8.32 -7.76 2.83
CA GLN A 102 9.56 -7.25 3.45
C GLN A 102 9.59 -5.75 3.73
N ARG A 103 8.50 -5.03 3.49
CA ARG A 103 8.49 -3.57 3.64
C ARG A 103 7.25 -3.19 4.43
N THR A 104 7.53 -2.59 5.59
CA THR A 104 6.61 -2.00 6.58
C THR A 104 5.64 -2.96 7.26
N ILE A 105 6.15 -3.77 8.18
CA ILE A 105 5.88 -3.73 9.65
C ILE A 105 7.18 -4.30 10.29
N PRO A 106 7.74 -3.75 11.39
CA PRO A 106 8.69 -4.52 12.19
C PRO A 106 8.10 -5.90 12.55
#